data_AF-A0A3M9XU59-F1
#
_entry.id   AF-A0A3M9XU59-F1
#
_cell.length_a   1.000
_cell.length_b   1.000
_cell.length_c   1.000
_cell.angle_alpha   90.00
_cell.angle_beta   90.00
_cell.angle_gamma   90.00
#
_symmetry.space_group_name_H-M   'P 1'
#
loop_
_entity.id
_entity.type
_entity.pdbx_description
1 polymer ?
#
loop_
_entity_poly.entity_id
_entity_poly.type
_entity_poly.pdbx_seq_one_letter_code
_entity_poly.pdbx_strand_id
1 'polypeptide(L)'
;MFSALKNFINDLTGEAERPKAFEAADYQLAAAALLVHIASVDGEFDDKERARIHQLVEARFGLQGDAAAELIDSAQESERDAVDLYRFTSVLKRRLDEDGRRQIVGMLWDMAHADGAVHEFEENVVWRVAELLGVSTRERVELRREFRDAAAPPPTGPWSPSKDGGQ
;
A
#
# COMPACT_ATOMS: atom_id res chain seq x y z
N MET A 1 -12.53 -14.20 -16.31
CA MET A 1 -12.08 -13.47 -15.10
C MET A 1 -11.60 -12.05 -15.43
N PHE A 2 -10.98 -11.80 -16.58
CA PHE A 2 -10.58 -10.46 -17.10
C PHE A 2 -11.69 -9.38 -17.12
N SER A 3 -12.96 -9.78 -17.20
CA SER A 3 -14.11 -8.85 -17.24
C SER A 3 -14.40 -8.19 -15.89
N ALA A 4 -14.02 -8.82 -14.77
CA ALA A 4 -14.21 -8.23 -13.44
C ALA A 4 -13.26 -7.04 -13.23
N LEU A 5 -12.03 -7.12 -13.77
CA LEU A 5 -11.04 -6.05 -13.72
C LEU A 5 -11.38 -4.88 -14.66
N LYS A 6 -11.89 -5.16 -15.87
CA LYS A 6 -12.40 -4.11 -16.78
C LYS A 6 -13.65 -3.41 -16.25
N ASN A 7 -14.56 -4.17 -15.64
CA ASN A 7 -15.70 -3.58 -14.95
C ASN A 7 -15.24 -2.78 -13.73
N PHE A 8 -14.27 -3.27 -12.95
CA PHE A 8 -13.64 -2.57 -11.82
C PHE A 8 -13.03 -1.21 -12.20
N ILE A 9 -12.37 -1.12 -13.37
CA ILE A 9 -11.81 0.14 -13.88
C ILE A 9 -12.92 1.11 -14.31
N ASN A 10 -13.96 0.63 -15.00
CA ASN A 10 -15.10 1.46 -15.39
C ASN A 10 -15.93 1.91 -14.18
N ASP A 11 -16.11 1.06 -13.17
CA ASP A 11 -16.97 1.33 -12.03
C ASP A 11 -16.33 2.33 -11.05
N LEU A 12 -14.99 2.49 -11.06
CA LEU A 12 -14.26 3.49 -10.26
C LEU A 12 -14.60 4.94 -10.64
N THR A 13 -15.24 5.14 -11.79
CA THR A 13 -15.81 6.43 -12.19
C THR A 13 -17.27 6.64 -11.74
N GLY A 14 -17.88 5.65 -11.07
CA GLY A 14 -19.28 5.68 -10.61
C GLY A 14 -19.43 5.80 -9.09
N GLU A 15 -20.11 6.87 -8.64
CA GLU A 15 -20.46 7.16 -7.24
C GLU A 15 -21.68 6.35 -6.75
N ALA A 16 -21.60 5.02 -6.71
CA ALA A 16 -22.63 4.19 -6.06
C ALA A 16 -22.05 3.46 -4.84
N GLU A 17 -22.81 3.38 -3.74
CA GLU A 17 -22.44 2.67 -2.51
C GLU A 17 -22.07 1.21 -2.83
N ARG A 18 -20.78 0.87 -2.69
CA ARG A 18 -20.27 -0.48 -2.97
C ARG A 18 -20.37 -1.38 -1.74
N PRO A 19 -20.50 -2.71 -1.91
CA PRO A 19 -20.49 -3.64 -0.79
C PRO A 19 -19.16 -3.59 -0.03
N LYS A 20 -19.20 -3.57 1.32
CA LYS A 20 -18.01 -3.48 2.20
C LYS A 20 -16.88 -4.48 1.90
N ALA A 21 -17.21 -5.67 1.39
CA ALA A 21 -16.20 -6.67 0.99
C ALA A 21 -15.40 -6.22 -0.24
N PHE A 22 -16.05 -5.57 -1.21
CA PHE A 22 -15.41 -4.98 -2.38
C PHE A 22 -14.54 -3.80 -1.97
N GLU A 23 -15.04 -3.00 -1.02
CA GLU A 23 -14.31 -1.87 -0.46
C GLU A 23 -13.00 -2.24 0.26
N ALA A 24 -13.00 -3.38 0.96
CA ALA A 24 -11.83 -3.94 1.62
C ALA A 24 -10.81 -4.50 0.60
N ALA A 25 -11.30 -5.17 -0.45
CA ALA A 25 -10.45 -5.66 -1.54
C ALA A 25 -9.76 -4.49 -2.28
N ASP A 26 -10.49 -3.38 -2.54
CA ASP A 26 -9.94 -2.17 -3.16
C ASP A 26 -8.78 -1.58 -2.32
N TYR A 27 -8.95 -1.56 -1.00
CA TYR A 27 -7.93 -1.09 -0.05
C TYR A 27 -6.70 -1.99 -0.04
N GLN A 28 -6.90 -3.31 0.07
CA GLN A 28 -5.82 -4.29 0.11
C GLN A 28 -5.00 -4.23 -1.18
N LEU A 29 -5.67 -4.14 -2.34
CA LEU A 29 -5.01 -4.03 -3.64
C LEU A 29 -4.23 -2.72 -3.76
N ALA A 30 -4.81 -1.59 -3.37
CA ALA A 30 -4.13 -0.30 -3.43
C ALA A 30 -2.87 -0.24 -2.54
N ALA A 31 -2.94 -0.83 -1.34
CA ALA A 31 -1.79 -0.90 -0.45
C ALA A 31 -0.70 -1.85 -0.98
N ALA A 32 -1.09 -3.04 -1.45
CA ALA A 32 -0.16 -4.01 -2.04
C ALA A 32 0.52 -3.46 -3.30
N ALA A 33 -0.22 -2.74 -4.16
CA ALA A 33 0.35 -2.13 -5.36
C ALA A 33 1.39 -1.05 -5.05
N LEU A 34 1.23 -0.27 -3.98
CA LEU A 34 2.25 0.67 -3.53
C LEU A 34 3.51 -0.02 -2.99
N LEU A 35 3.35 -1.16 -2.31
CA LEU A 35 4.50 -1.95 -1.85
C LEU A 35 5.27 -2.56 -3.02
N VAL A 36 4.57 -3.13 -3.99
CA VAL A 36 5.17 -3.67 -5.22
C VAL A 36 5.85 -2.56 -6.02
N HIS A 37 5.24 -1.38 -6.11
CA HIS A 37 5.84 -0.24 -6.80
C HIS A 37 7.19 0.13 -6.18
N ILE A 38 7.29 0.24 -4.84
CA ILE A 38 8.57 0.50 -4.16
C ILE A 38 9.60 -0.58 -4.49
N ALA A 39 9.21 -1.84 -4.35
CA ALA A 39 10.06 -3.00 -4.63
C ALA A 39 10.41 -3.19 -6.13
N SER A 40 9.89 -2.34 -7.02
CA SER A 40 10.17 -2.41 -8.46
C SER A 40 10.86 -1.14 -8.97
N VAL A 41 11.15 -0.16 -8.09
CA VAL A 41 11.64 1.17 -8.46
C VAL A 41 12.97 1.10 -9.22
N ASP A 42 13.88 0.22 -8.82
CA ASP A 42 15.20 0.07 -9.42
C ASP A 42 15.23 -0.95 -10.57
N GLY A 43 14.10 -1.62 -10.83
CA GLY A 43 13.83 -2.37 -12.05
C GLY A 43 13.72 -3.90 -11.90
N GLU A 44 14.07 -4.47 -10.73
CA GLU A 44 13.92 -5.90 -10.50
C GLU A 44 13.23 -6.20 -9.16
N PHE A 45 11.99 -6.70 -9.24
CA PHE A 45 11.28 -7.26 -8.09
C PHE A 45 11.74 -8.71 -7.84
N ASP A 46 12.54 -8.92 -6.79
CA ASP A 46 13.19 -10.20 -6.48
C ASP A 46 12.41 -11.05 -5.45
N ASP A 47 12.90 -12.28 -5.22
CA ASP A 47 12.27 -13.22 -4.29
C ASP A 47 12.28 -12.74 -2.82
N LYS A 48 13.28 -11.95 -2.41
CA LYS A 48 13.36 -11.41 -1.04
C LYS A 48 12.32 -10.33 -0.84
N GLU A 49 12.17 -9.45 -1.80
CA GLU A 49 11.16 -8.40 -1.77
C GLU A 49 9.77 -9.00 -1.81
N ARG A 50 9.55 -10.00 -2.69
CA ARG A 50 8.29 -10.73 -2.75
C ARG A 50 7.96 -11.40 -1.42
N ALA A 51 8.93 -12.02 -0.77
CA ALA A 51 8.75 -12.60 0.56
C ALA A 51 8.45 -11.53 1.62
N ARG A 52 9.07 -10.35 1.55
CA ARG A 52 8.81 -9.25 2.49
C ARG A 52 7.39 -8.70 2.32
N ILE A 53 6.95 -8.46 1.08
CA ILE A 53 5.59 -8.02 0.80
C ILE A 53 4.58 -9.07 1.27
N HIS A 54 4.87 -10.37 1.07
CA HIS A 54 4.01 -11.45 1.55
C HIS A 54 3.84 -11.39 3.08
N GLN A 55 4.93 -11.28 3.84
CA GLN A 55 4.87 -11.12 5.30
C GLN A 55 4.06 -9.88 5.73
N LEU A 56 4.30 -8.75 5.05
CA LEU A 56 3.60 -7.50 5.33
C LEU A 56 2.10 -7.65 5.07
N VAL A 57 1.72 -8.21 3.93
CA VAL A 57 0.32 -8.46 3.51
C VAL A 57 -0.38 -9.43 4.46
N GLU A 58 0.27 -10.55 4.82
CA GLU A 58 -0.31 -11.55 5.72
C GLU A 58 -0.54 -10.96 7.12
N ALA A 59 0.48 -10.34 7.70
CA ALA A 59 0.41 -9.72 9.02
C ALA A 59 -0.64 -8.61 9.09
N ARG A 60 -0.82 -7.90 7.98
CA ARG A 60 -1.62 -6.69 7.93
C ARG A 60 -3.09 -6.93 7.57
N PHE A 61 -3.32 -7.77 6.57
CA PHE A 61 -4.64 -8.02 6.01
C PHE A 61 -5.27 -9.32 6.52
N GLY A 62 -4.54 -10.10 7.32
CA GLY A 62 -4.99 -11.40 7.78
C GLY A 62 -5.18 -12.40 6.64
N LEU A 63 -4.51 -12.17 5.50
CA LEU A 63 -4.44 -13.09 4.39
C LEU A 63 -3.40 -14.17 4.68
N GLN A 64 -3.53 -15.34 4.06
CA GLN A 64 -2.58 -16.43 4.21
C GLN A 64 -2.35 -17.14 2.88
N GLY A 65 -1.12 -17.59 2.65
CA GLY A 65 -0.77 -18.49 1.55
C GLY A 65 -1.19 -17.95 0.19
N ASP A 66 -2.05 -18.70 -0.51
CA ASP A 66 -2.47 -18.41 -1.88
C ASP A 66 -3.21 -17.06 -2.00
N ALA A 67 -4.00 -16.66 -1.00
CA ALA A 67 -4.73 -15.40 -1.05
C ALA A 67 -3.80 -14.17 -0.99
N ALA A 68 -2.71 -14.27 -0.22
CA ALA A 68 -1.69 -13.22 -0.19
C ALA A 68 -0.88 -13.19 -1.51
N ALA A 69 -0.59 -14.36 -2.09
CA ALA A 69 0.07 -14.45 -3.39
C ALA A 69 -0.79 -13.86 -4.52
N GLU A 70 -2.08 -14.20 -4.59
CA GLU A 70 -3.02 -13.66 -5.58
C GLU A 70 -3.16 -12.13 -5.48
N LEU A 71 -3.15 -11.59 -4.26
CA LEU A 71 -3.17 -10.14 -4.05
C LEU A 71 -1.90 -9.47 -4.60
N ILE A 72 -0.73 -10.06 -4.35
CA ILE A 72 0.56 -9.55 -4.84
C ILE A 72 0.63 -9.62 -6.36
N ASP A 73 0.17 -10.71 -6.97
CA ASP A 73 0.14 -10.85 -8.43
C ASP A 73 -0.80 -9.80 -9.06
N SER A 74 -1.98 -9.60 -8.46
CA SER A 74 -2.94 -8.57 -8.90
C SER A 74 -2.36 -7.14 -8.74
N ALA A 75 -1.60 -6.91 -7.67
CA ALA A 75 -0.92 -5.66 -7.39
C ALA A 75 0.18 -5.36 -8.42
N GLN A 76 0.99 -6.37 -8.77
CA GLN A 76 2.03 -6.26 -9.79
C GLN A 76 1.46 -6.02 -11.19
N GLU A 77 0.35 -6.67 -11.54
CA GLU A 77 -0.35 -6.37 -12.79
C GLU A 77 -0.87 -4.93 -12.83
N SER A 78 -1.42 -4.44 -11.71
CA SER A 78 -1.97 -3.08 -11.61
C SER A 78 -0.87 -2.01 -11.65
N GLU A 79 0.29 -2.25 -11.04
CA GLU A 79 1.41 -1.32 -11.03
C GLU A 79 1.93 -1.00 -12.45
N ARG A 80 1.99 -2.02 -13.32
CA ARG A 80 2.51 -1.91 -14.69
C ARG A 80 1.71 -0.95 -15.58
N ASP A 81 0.49 -0.58 -15.18
CA ASP A 81 -0.37 0.38 -15.87
C ASP A 81 -0.02 1.85 -15.50
N ALA A 82 1.26 2.17 -15.34
CA ALA A 82 2.00 3.45 -15.51
C ALA A 82 1.47 4.81 -14.96
N VAL A 83 0.31 4.91 -14.30
CA VAL A 83 -0.25 6.19 -13.76
C VAL A 83 -0.88 6.05 -12.36
N ASP A 84 -0.64 4.94 -11.65
CA ASP A 84 -1.54 4.55 -10.56
C ASP A 84 -1.23 5.06 -9.15
N LEU A 85 -0.11 5.75 -8.89
CA LEU A 85 0.19 6.29 -7.53
C LEU A 85 -0.94 7.19 -6.99
N TYR A 86 -1.47 8.10 -7.81
CA TYR A 86 -2.58 8.96 -7.41
C TYR A 86 -3.87 8.18 -7.16
N ARG A 87 -4.11 7.14 -7.96
CA ARG A 87 -5.31 6.30 -7.85
C ARG A 87 -5.28 5.47 -6.58
N PHE A 88 -4.18 4.77 -6.32
CA PHE A 88 -4.01 3.98 -5.10
C PHE A 88 -4.10 4.86 -3.85
N THR A 89 -3.38 5.98 -3.83
CA THR A 89 -3.42 6.90 -2.68
C THR A 89 -4.79 7.54 -2.48
N SER A 90 -5.57 7.81 -3.53
CA SER A 90 -6.96 8.27 -3.42
C SER A 90 -7.88 7.21 -2.80
N VAL A 91 -7.73 5.94 -3.20
CA VAL A 91 -8.46 4.81 -2.58
C VAL A 91 -8.11 4.72 -1.10
N LEU A 92 -6.82 4.73 -0.76
CA LEU A 92 -6.35 4.65 0.62
C LEU A 92 -6.83 5.83 1.46
N LYS A 93 -6.74 7.06 0.94
CA LYS A 93 -7.13 8.28 1.65
C LYS A 93 -8.62 8.32 1.98
N ARG A 94 -9.48 7.78 1.09
CA ARG A 94 -10.92 7.65 1.33
C ARG A 94 -11.24 6.61 2.41
N ARG A 95 -10.40 5.58 2.54
CA ARG A 95 -10.66 4.40 3.40
C ARG A 95 -10.05 4.51 4.79
N LEU A 96 -8.90 5.15 4.89
CA LEU A 96 -8.08 5.16 6.10
C LEU A 96 -8.22 6.48 6.83
N ASP A 97 -8.33 6.38 8.15
CA ASP A 97 -8.09 7.52 9.03
C ASP A 97 -6.61 7.93 9.02
N GLU A 98 -6.29 8.96 9.79
CA GLU A 98 -4.93 9.50 9.88
C GLU A 98 -3.91 8.44 10.31
N ASP A 99 -4.22 7.63 11.33
CA ASP A 99 -3.32 6.57 11.77
C ASP A 99 -3.16 5.50 10.68
N GLY A 100 -4.25 5.04 10.05
CA GLY A 100 -4.15 4.09 8.94
C GLY A 100 -3.26 4.60 7.80
N ARG A 101 -3.34 5.89 7.46
CA ARG A 101 -2.47 6.51 6.44
C ARG A 101 -1.01 6.59 6.91
N ARG A 102 -0.76 6.93 8.17
CA ARG A 102 0.58 6.93 8.79
C ARG A 102 1.22 5.54 8.68
N GLN A 103 0.42 4.50 8.90
CA GLN A 103 0.91 3.14 8.96
C GLN A 103 1.17 2.55 7.56
N ILE A 104 0.42 2.96 6.52
CA ILE A 104 0.83 2.70 5.12
C ILE A 104 2.23 3.26 4.88
N VAL A 105 2.49 4.51 5.27
CA VAL A 105 3.81 5.12 5.09
C VAL A 105 4.89 4.36 5.88
N GLY A 106 4.57 3.85 7.07
CA GLY A 106 5.44 2.95 7.83
C GLY A 106 5.79 1.67 7.06
N MET A 107 4.79 0.98 6.48
CA MET A 107 5.02 -0.22 5.67
C MET A 107 5.89 0.06 4.43
N LEU A 108 5.73 1.23 3.82
CA LEU A 108 6.55 1.65 2.68
C LEU A 108 8.00 1.90 3.08
N TRP A 109 8.23 2.49 4.27
CA TRP A 109 9.58 2.62 4.82
C TRP A 109 10.19 1.27 5.20
N ASP A 110 9.39 0.34 5.74
CA ASP A 110 9.83 -1.03 6.01
C ASP A 110 10.35 -1.70 4.72
N MET A 111 9.54 -1.64 3.66
CA MET A 111 9.90 -2.20 2.36
C MET A 111 11.19 -1.57 1.80
N ALA A 112 11.29 -0.23 1.80
CA ALA A 112 12.46 0.49 1.30
C ALA A 112 13.75 0.28 2.13
N HIS A 113 13.67 -0.28 3.34
CA HIS A 113 14.83 -0.62 4.17
C HIS A 113 15.10 -2.14 4.22
N ALA A 114 14.36 -2.96 3.46
CA ALA A 114 14.36 -4.42 3.62
C ALA A 114 15.75 -5.06 3.41
N ASP A 115 16.61 -4.44 2.62
CA ASP A 115 17.97 -4.85 2.30
C ASP A 115 19.05 -4.10 3.13
N GLY A 116 18.64 -3.19 4.01
CA GLY A 116 19.50 -2.44 4.93
C GLY A 116 19.99 -1.09 4.40
N ALA A 117 19.57 -0.65 3.21
CA ALA A 117 19.89 0.67 2.69
C ALA A 117 18.78 1.21 1.78
N VAL A 118 18.28 2.43 2.06
CA VAL A 118 17.31 3.07 1.17
C VAL A 118 18.00 3.77 0.01
N HIS A 119 17.59 3.48 -1.21
CA HIS A 119 18.00 4.22 -2.40
C HIS A 119 17.22 5.53 -2.56
N GLU A 120 17.83 6.53 -3.20
CA GLU A 120 17.22 7.87 -3.39
C GLU A 120 15.87 7.80 -4.12
N PHE A 121 15.72 6.88 -5.07
CA PHE A 121 14.48 6.69 -5.82
C PHE A 121 13.35 6.15 -4.95
N GLU A 122 13.62 5.14 -4.11
CA GLU A 122 12.64 4.59 -3.17
C GLU A 122 12.24 5.62 -2.13
N GLU A 123 13.22 6.35 -1.58
CA GLU A 123 12.96 7.45 -0.66
C GLU A 123 12.01 8.48 -1.30
N ASN A 124 12.26 8.89 -2.55
CA ASN A 124 11.41 9.82 -3.28
C ASN A 124 9.97 9.29 -3.46
N VAL A 125 9.81 8.00 -3.72
CA VAL A 125 8.49 7.35 -3.81
C VAL A 125 7.78 7.40 -2.46
N VAL A 126 8.44 7.01 -1.36
CA VAL A 126 7.83 7.07 -0.02
C VAL A 126 7.41 8.49 0.34
N TRP A 127 8.26 9.48 0.06
CA TRP A 127 7.92 10.90 0.26
C TRP A 127 6.69 11.33 -0.52
N ARG A 128 6.62 10.94 -1.80
CA ARG A 128 5.52 11.29 -2.68
C ARG A 128 4.21 10.65 -2.23
N VAL A 129 4.25 9.37 -1.88
CA VAL A 129 3.07 8.65 -1.38
C VAL A 129 2.57 9.26 -0.07
N ALA A 130 3.47 9.55 0.86
CA ALA A 130 3.09 10.19 2.13
C ALA A 130 2.46 11.58 1.93
N GLU A 131 2.89 12.32 0.90
CA GLU A 131 2.26 13.57 0.48
C GLU A 131 0.83 13.38 0.00
N LEU A 132 0.62 12.41 -0.90
CA LEU A 132 -0.68 12.13 -1.47
C LEU A 132 -1.67 11.60 -0.41
N LEU A 133 -1.19 10.84 0.56
CA LEU A 133 -1.96 10.40 1.72
C LEU A 133 -2.20 11.52 2.75
N GLY A 134 -1.58 12.69 2.60
CA GLY A 134 -1.75 13.81 3.52
C GLY A 134 -1.16 13.56 4.92
N VAL A 135 -0.13 12.70 5.02
CA VAL A 135 0.65 12.53 6.26
C VAL A 135 1.55 13.76 6.41
N SER A 136 1.62 14.37 7.60
CA SER A 136 2.36 15.62 7.78
C SER A 136 3.87 15.42 7.62
N THR A 137 4.59 16.48 7.24
CA THR A 137 6.07 16.42 7.13
C THR A 137 6.73 15.97 8.43
N ARG A 138 6.17 16.38 9.58
CA ARG A 138 6.67 15.97 10.90
C ARG A 138 6.59 14.46 11.08
N GLU A 139 5.41 13.87 10.84
CA GLU A 139 5.19 12.43 10.97
C GLU A 139 6.06 11.64 10.00
N ARG A 140 6.25 12.13 8.77
CA ARG A 140 7.14 11.50 7.78
C ARG A 140 8.57 11.42 8.28
N VAL A 141 9.07 12.49 8.89
CA VAL A 141 10.43 12.51 9.49
C VAL A 141 10.51 11.52 10.65
N GLU A 142 9.50 11.48 11.52
CA GLU A 142 9.43 10.55 12.66
C GLU A 142 9.44 9.09 12.20
N LEU A 143 8.58 8.72 11.24
CA LEU A 143 8.53 7.38 10.63
C LEU A 143 9.86 6.98 10.00
N ARG A 144 10.49 7.90 9.25
CA ARG A 144 11.82 7.61 8.69
C ARG A 144 12.84 7.30 9.78
N ARG A 145 12.80 8.00 10.92
CA ARG A 145 13.72 7.70 12.03
C ARG A 145 13.46 6.33 12.62
N GLU A 146 12.20 5.98 12.80
CA GLU A 146 11.75 4.69 13.34
C GLU A 146 12.26 3.51 12.51
N PHE A 147 12.17 3.58 11.18
CA PHE A 147 12.60 2.49 10.29
C PHE A 147 14.10 2.51 9.93
N ARG A 148 14.77 3.67 10.01
CA ARG A 148 16.23 3.77 9.78
C ARG A 148 17.06 2.95 10.77
N ASP A 149 16.57 2.75 11.99
CA ASP A 149 17.31 2.05 13.05
C ASP A 149 17.07 0.52 13.04
N ALA A 150 16.44 -0.02 11.97
CA ALA A 150 16.25 -1.45 11.67
C ALA A 150 15.63 -2.33 12.77
N ALA A 151 15.15 -1.74 13.86
CA ALA A 151 14.56 -2.45 15.00
C ALA A 151 13.03 -2.25 15.13
N ALA A 152 12.41 -1.50 14.21
CA ALA A 152 10.97 -1.31 14.24
C ALA A 152 10.26 -2.58 13.77
N PRO A 153 9.44 -3.23 14.62
CA PRO A 153 8.61 -4.33 14.18
C PRO A 153 7.61 -3.82 13.12
N PRO A 154 7.21 -4.67 12.15
CA PRO A 154 6.23 -4.27 11.16
C PRO A 154 4.95 -3.78 11.84
N PRO A 155 4.31 -2.72 11.31
CA PRO A 155 3.12 -2.15 11.93
C PRO A 155 2.00 -3.19 12.05
N THR A 156 1.49 -3.40 13.27
CA THR A 156 0.45 -4.40 13.56
C THR A 156 -0.95 -3.92 13.13
N GLY A 157 -1.77 -4.82 12.57
CA GLY A 157 -3.15 -4.55 12.12
C GLY A 157 -4.26 -5.32 12.85
N PRO A 158 -5.54 -5.18 12.40
CA PRO A 158 -6.04 -4.31 11.34
C PRO A 158 -6.30 -2.85 11.80
N TRP A 159 -6.15 -1.87 10.89
CA TRP A 159 -6.38 -0.44 11.17
C TRP A 159 -7.87 -0.13 11.05
N SER A 160 -8.32 0.84 11.83
CA SER A 160 -9.72 1.25 11.81
C SER A 160 -10.06 1.92 10.47
N PRO A 161 -11.23 1.62 9.87
CA PRO A 161 -11.73 2.39 8.74
C PRO A 161 -11.96 3.85 9.16
N SER A 162 -11.76 4.79 8.22
CA SER A 162 -12.00 6.22 8.44
C SER A 162 -13.37 6.47 9.08
N LYS A 163 -13.42 7.28 10.14
CA LYS A 163 -14.67 7.67 10.80
C LYS A 163 -15.52 8.65 9.98
N ASP A 164 -14.98 9.17 8.87
CA ASP A 164 -15.60 10.25 8.09
C ASP A 164 -16.60 9.75 7.01
N GLY A 165 -17.11 8.52 7.14
CA GLY A 165 -18.19 7.98 6.31
C GLY A 165 -19.59 8.23 6.88
N GLY A 166 -19.85 9.42 7.39
CA GLY A 166 -21.09 9.70 8.11
C GLY A 166 -21.54 11.15 8.13
N GLN A 167 -21.96 11.67 6.98
CA GLN A 167 -23.24 12.37 6.74
C GLN A 167 -23.34 12.87 5.30
#